data_AF-H0A059-F1
#
_entry.id   AF-H0A059-F1
#
_cell.length_a   1.000
_cell.length_b   1.000
_cell.length_c   1.000
_cell.angle_alpha   90.00
_cell.angle_beta   90.00
_cell.angle_gamma   90.00
#
_symmetry.space_group_name_H-M   'P 1'
#
loop_
_entity.id
_entity.type
_entity.pdbx_description
1 polymer ?
#
loop_
_entity_poly.entity_id
_entity_poly.type
_entity_poly.pdbx_seq_one_letter_code
_entity_poly.pdbx_strand_id
1 'polypeptide(L)'
;MKIEIDLNDVLGGDEYGEPGEPGETIQESIRRQVLDALVKSTRDSLKKKIDEETSRVINETLQEAVKEQMPALLADLMNAEYVPVDRYGSRAAPTTFRNELIKAIQEQMVYKKTNFSNDASAFTKAVDSVISENVNAFKVEFGKQVNAQFVAQAMQYAASEMSKRLGIGK
;
A
#
# COMPACT_ATOMS: atom_id res chain seq x y z
N MET A 1 87.31 27.35 13.19
CA MET A 1 86.19 27.70 12.30
C MET A 1 84.95 27.03 12.87
N LYS A 2 84.01 27.79 13.42
CA LYS A 2 82.71 27.27 13.85
C LYS A 2 81.74 27.49 12.70
N ILE A 3 81.20 26.41 12.16
CA ILE A 3 80.14 26.46 11.16
C ILE A 3 78.85 26.42 11.97
N GLU A 4 78.21 27.57 12.11
CA GLU A 4 76.86 27.66 12.68
C GLU A 4 75.90 27.49 11.51
N ILE A 5 75.27 26.32 11.43
CA ILE A 5 74.22 26.04 10.44
C ILE A 5 72.92 26.56 11.07
N ASP A 6 72.38 27.63 10.51
CA ASP A 6 71.04 28.10 10.88
C ASP A 6 70.02 27.10 10.31
N LEU A 7 69.23 26.51 11.20
CA LEU A 7 68.22 25.52 10.82
C LEU A 7 67.07 26.14 10.00
N ASN A 8 66.92 27.48 10.03
CA ASN A 8 65.99 28.19 9.16
C ASN A 8 66.47 28.22 7.69
N ASP A 9 67.78 28.16 7.45
CA ASP A 9 68.39 28.13 6.11
C ASP A 9 68.26 26.73 5.46
N VAL A 10 68.07 25.70 6.29
CA VAL A 10 67.90 24.30 5.85
C VAL A 10 66.41 23.88 5.77
N LEU A 11 65.54 24.50 6.57
CA LEU A 11 64.12 24.14 6.66
C LEU A 11 63.17 25.19 6.07
N GLY A 12 63.62 26.43 5.90
CA GLY A 12 62.95 27.50 5.17
C GLY A 12 63.48 27.54 3.75
N GLY A 13 62.90 26.70 2.88
CA GLY A 13 63.33 26.62 1.49
C GLY A 13 62.94 27.87 0.71
N ASP A 14 63.90 28.77 0.51
CA ASP A 14 63.89 29.81 -0.52
C ASP A 14 63.94 29.23 -1.96
N GLU A 15 63.88 27.89 -2.11
CA GLU A 15 64.13 27.19 -3.37
C GLU A 15 62.86 26.95 -4.22
N TYR A 16 61.66 27.31 -3.75
CA TYR A 16 60.39 27.05 -4.48
C TYR A 16 59.34 28.18 -4.41
N GLY A 17 59.74 29.44 -4.16
CA GLY A 17 58.84 30.60 -4.15
C GLY A 17 59.16 31.60 -5.26
N GLU A 18 58.14 32.14 -5.94
CA GLU A 18 58.30 33.32 -6.80
C GLU A 18 58.95 34.48 -6.01
N PRO A 19 59.72 35.37 -6.67
CA PRO A 19 60.49 36.38 -5.96
C PRO A 19 59.56 37.36 -5.23
N GLY A 20 59.51 37.24 -3.89
CA GLY A 20 58.74 38.13 -3.02
C GLY A 20 57.88 37.44 -1.97
N GLU A 21 57.70 36.12 -2.03
CA GLU A 21 56.99 35.36 -0.98
C GLU A 21 57.94 34.35 -0.31
N PRO A 22 58.13 34.41 1.02
CA PRO A 22 58.93 33.40 1.72
C PRO A 22 58.28 32.03 1.53
N GLY A 23 59.06 31.05 1.06
CA GLY A 23 58.59 29.69 0.82
C GLY A 23 57.99 29.09 2.10
N GLU A 24 56.83 28.45 1.97
CA GLU A 24 56.13 27.90 3.13
C GLU A 24 56.99 26.88 3.86
N THR A 25 57.17 27.08 5.16
CA THR A 25 57.82 26.07 6.00
C THR A 25 57.00 24.77 5.97
N ILE A 26 57.66 23.62 6.15
CA ILE A 26 56.98 22.32 6.27
C ILE A 26 55.86 22.39 7.34
N GLN A 27 56.09 23.16 8.40
CA GLN A 27 55.11 23.36 9.47
C GLN A 27 53.86 24.13 9.00
N GLU A 28 54.01 25.15 8.17
CA GLU A 28 52.89 25.91 7.59
C GLU A 28 52.13 25.09 6.54
N SER A 29 52.84 24.35 5.70
CA SER A 29 52.23 23.45 4.72
C SER A 29 51.41 22.34 5.41
N ILE A 30 51.93 21.73 6.49
CA ILE A 30 51.18 20.76 7.32
C ILE A 30 49.98 21.45 7.97
N ARG A 31 50.15 22.64 8.55
CA ARG A 31 49.06 23.38 9.19
C ARG A 31 47.93 23.69 8.21
N ARG A 32 48.25 24.15 7.00
CA ARG A 32 47.26 24.40 5.94
C ARG A 32 46.56 23.12 5.51
N GLN A 33 47.31 22.04 5.26
CA GLN A 33 46.71 20.76 4.86
C GLN A 33 45.77 20.20 5.93
N VAL A 34 46.14 20.30 7.22
CA VAL A 34 45.29 19.87 8.33
C VAL A 34 44.06 20.76 8.46
N LEU A 35 44.21 22.09 8.34
CA LEU A 35 43.08 23.03 8.37
C LEU A 35 42.13 22.78 7.19
N ASP A 36 42.64 22.59 5.99
CA ASP A 36 41.83 22.29 4.80
C ASP A 36 41.12 20.95 4.92
N ALA A 37 41.80 19.93 5.44
CA ALA A 37 41.18 18.62 5.69
C ALA A 37 40.06 18.72 6.72
N LEU A 38 40.27 19.46 7.81
CA LEU A 38 39.25 19.70 8.85
C LEU A 38 38.07 20.51 8.31
N VAL A 39 38.34 21.59 7.56
CA VAL A 39 37.30 22.45 6.98
C VAL A 39 36.49 21.67 5.95
N LYS A 40 37.14 20.91 5.06
CA LYS A 40 36.45 20.04 4.09
C LYS A 40 35.63 18.97 4.80
N SER A 41 36.22 18.23 5.73
CA SER A 41 35.53 17.17 6.48
C SER A 41 34.32 17.70 7.24
N THR A 42 34.45 18.86 7.90
CA THR A 42 33.36 19.49 8.65
C THR A 42 32.27 20.01 7.72
N ARG A 43 32.65 20.67 6.61
CA ARG A 43 31.72 21.19 5.61
C ARG A 43 30.94 20.07 4.95
N ASP A 44 31.60 18.99 4.56
CA ASP A 44 30.95 17.85 3.91
C ASP A 44 30.03 17.10 4.87
N SER A 45 30.46 16.92 6.12
CA SER A 45 29.62 16.30 7.17
C SER A 45 28.39 17.14 7.49
N LEU A 46 28.54 18.46 7.60
CA LEU A 46 27.41 19.38 7.81
C LEU A 46 26.48 19.41 6.61
N LYS A 47 27.03 19.51 5.40
CA LYS A 47 26.23 19.52 4.17
C LYS A 47 25.40 18.25 4.05
N LYS A 48 26.02 17.08 4.28
CA LYS A 48 25.30 15.80 4.26
C LYS A 48 24.17 15.75 5.29
N LYS A 49 24.43 16.16 6.53
CA LYS A 49 23.40 16.21 7.58
C LYS A 49 22.27 17.18 7.23
N ILE A 50 22.60 18.35 6.69
CA ILE A 50 21.61 19.34 6.26
C ILE A 50 20.78 18.78 5.10
N ASP A 51 21.42 18.18 4.09
CA ASP A 51 20.73 17.62 2.94
C ASP A 51 19.79 16.47 3.36
N GLU A 52 20.23 15.60 4.28
CA GLU A 52 19.43 14.50 4.84
C GLU A 52 18.25 15.00 5.67
N GLU A 53 18.48 15.91 6.62
CA GLU A 53 17.44 16.47 7.49
C GLU A 53 16.44 17.31 6.69
N THR A 54 16.92 18.12 5.74
CA THR A 54 16.06 18.93 4.86
C THR A 54 15.22 18.02 3.97
N SER A 55 15.81 16.97 3.39
CA SER A 55 15.06 16.00 2.58
C SER A 55 14.02 15.26 3.42
N ARG A 56 14.34 14.90 4.68
CA ARG A 56 13.39 14.27 5.59
C ARG A 56 12.22 15.20 5.90
N VAL A 57 12.51 16.42 6.34
CA VAL A 57 11.48 17.41 6.70
C VAL A 57 10.61 17.75 5.49
N ILE A 58 11.18 17.94 4.30
CA ILE A 58 10.42 18.17 3.07
C ILE A 58 9.51 16.98 2.77
N ASN A 59 10.02 15.74 2.86
CA ASN A 59 9.21 14.56 2.58
C ASN A 59 8.07 14.38 3.60
N GLU A 60 8.35 14.59 4.89
CA GLU A 60 7.34 14.50 5.96
C GLU A 60 6.25 15.57 5.79
N THR A 61 6.65 16.83 5.60
CA THR A 61 5.70 17.94 5.41
C THR A 61 4.89 17.80 4.13
N LEU A 62 5.49 17.35 3.02
CA LEU A 62 4.77 17.07 1.79
C LEU A 62 3.79 15.91 1.97
N GLN A 63 4.18 14.83 2.65
CA GLN A 63 3.27 13.71 2.90
C GLN A 63 2.09 14.13 3.77
N GLU A 64 2.30 14.95 4.79
CA GLU A 64 1.23 15.47 5.63
C GLU A 64 0.31 16.41 4.85
N ALA A 65 0.88 17.37 4.13
CA ALA A 65 0.10 18.30 3.29
C ALA A 65 -0.70 17.57 2.21
N VAL A 66 -0.11 16.55 1.57
CA VAL A 66 -0.81 15.71 0.59
C VAL A 66 -1.92 14.92 1.28
N LYS A 67 -1.69 14.32 2.45
CA LYS A 67 -2.73 13.59 3.19
C LYS A 67 -3.89 14.51 3.59
N GLU A 68 -3.62 15.74 3.99
CA GLU A 68 -4.65 16.69 4.40
C GLU A 68 -5.46 17.20 3.20
N GLN A 69 -4.81 17.46 2.06
CA GLN A 69 -5.45 18.03 0.87
C GLN A 69 -6.06 16.96 -0.05
N MET A 70 -5.59 15.71 0.00
CA MET A 70 -6.08 14.60 -0.82
C MET A 70 -7.59 14.40 -0.73
N PRO A 71 -8.24 14.40 0.45
CA PRO A 71 -9.70 14.28 0.54
C PRO A 71 -10.44 15.39 -0.22
N ALA A 72 -9.96 16.64 -0.14
CA ALA A 72 -10.56 17.77 -0.84
C ALA A 72 -10.36 17.64 -2.36
N LEU A 73 -9.14 17.33 -2.81
CA LEU A 73 -8.84 17.10 -4.23
C LEU A 73 -9.66 15.94 -4.82
N LEU A 74 -9.81 14.85 -4.06
CA LEU A 74 -10.66 13.73 -4.45
C LEU A 74 -12.13 14.14 -4.50
N ALA A 75 -12.62 14.92 -3.53
CA ALA A 75 -14.00 15.41 -3.55
C ALA A 75 -14.26 16.29 -4.79
N ASP A 76 -13.33 17.20 -5.09
CA ASP A 76 -13.41 18.06 -6.27
C ASP A 76 -13.39 17.25 -7.56
N LEU A 77 -12.47 16.28 -7.67
CA LEU A 77 -12.41 15.39 -8.83
C LEU A 77 -13.69 14.55 -9.00
N MET A 78 -14.23 14.02 -7.90
CA MET A 78 -15.45 13.21 -7.91
C MET A 78 -16.67 14.03 -8.35
N ASN A 79 -16.69 15.32 -8.04
CA ASN A 79 -17.81 16.24 -8.34
C ASN A 79 -17.60 17.06 -9.61
N ALA A 80 -16.40 17.06 -10.21
CA ALA A 80 -16.12 17.79 -11.43
C ALA A 80 -17.01 17.30 -12.57
N GLU A 81 -17.74 18.23 -13.18
CA GLU A 81 -18.56 17.95 -14.35
C GLU A 81 -17.69 17.85 -15.60
N TYR A 82 -17.93 16.82 -16.40
CA TYR A 82 -17.30 16.63 -17.69
C TYR A 82 -18.28 16.04 -18.70
N VAL A 83 -17.93 16.16 -19.98
CA VAL A 83 -18.70 15.56 -21.07
C VAL A 83 -17.96 14.31 -21.54
N PRO A 84 -18.48 13.10 -21.30
CA PRO A 84 -17.85 11.88 -21.77
C PRO A 84 -17.91 11.85 -23.29
N VAL A 85 -16.79 11.51 -23.89
CA VAL A 85 -16.64 11.37 -25.34
C VAL A 85 -16.29 9.92 -25.63
N ASP A 86 -17.05 9.29 -26.52
CA ASP A 86 -16.77 7.91 -26.92
C ASP A 86 -15.56 7.83 -27.88
N ARG A 87 -15.19 6.60 -28.26
CA ARG A 87 -14.08 6.34 -29.18
C ARG A 87 -14.27 6.99 -30.56
N TYR A 88 -15.49 7.37 -30.91
CA TYR A 88 -15.87 7.92 -32.21
C TYR A 88 -16.22 9.43 -32.14
N GLY A 89 -15.98 10.08 -31.00
CA GLY A 89 -16.21 11.51 -30.83
C GLY A 89 -17.65 11.90 -30.49
N SER A 90 -18.55 10.93 -30.25
CA SER A 90 -19.90 11.21 -29.81
C SER A 90 -19.89 11.72 -28.37
N ARG A 91 -20.60 12.81 -28.13
CA ARG A 91 -20.72 13.45 -26.81
C ARG A 91 -21.99 12.99 -26.13
N ALA A 92 -21.86 12.45 -24.93
CA ALA A 92 -23.02 12.13 -24.09
C ALA A 92 -23.44 13.35 -23.24
N ALA A 93 -24.49 13.19 -22.43
CA ALA A 93 -24.89 14.23 -21.48
C ALA A 93 -23.76 14.52 -20.47
N PRO A 94 -23.62 15.77 -20.00
CA PRO A 94 -22.68 16.10 -18.92
C PRO A 94 -22.92 15.21 -17.69
N THR A 95 -21.84 14.70 -17.12
CA THR A 95 -21.86 13.81 -15.96
C THR A 95 -20.69 14.13 -15.04
N THR A 96 -20.66 13.52 -13.86
CA THR A 96 -19.53 13.60 -12.92
C THR A 96 -18.83 12.26 -12.83
N PHE A 97 -17.56 12.26 -12.41
CA PHE A 97 -16.83 11.01 -12.22
C PHE A 97 -17.50 10.11 -11.16
N ARG A 98 -18.06 10.72 -10.11
CA ARG A 98 -18.88 10.02 -9.12
C ARG A 98 -20.07 9.31 -9.75
N ASN A 99 -20.83 9.99 -10.62
CA ASN A 99 -22.04 9.42 -11.21
C ASN A 99 -21.73 8.25 -12.16
N GLU A 100 -20.66 8.36 -12.96
CA GLU A 100 -20.21 7.25 -13.82
C GLU A 100 -19.69 6.06 -13.00
N LEU A 101 -18.97 6.32 -11.91
CA LEU A 101 -18.52 5.27 -11.01
C LEU A 101 -19.71 4.55 -10.35
N ILE A 102 -20.71 5.30 -9.88
CA ILE A 102 -21.95 4.72 -9.32
C ILE A 102 -22.66 3.87 -10.37
N LYS A 103 -22.78 4.37 -11.60
CA LYS A 103 -23.41 3.64 -12.71
C LYS A 103 -22.68 2.34 -13.01
N ALA A 104 -21.34 2.37 -13.13
CA ALA A 104 -20.53 1.19 -13.35
C ALA A 104 -20.66 0.15 -12.22
N ILE A 105 -20.69 0.62 -10.96
CA ILE A 105 -20.93 -0.25 -9.80
C ILE A 105 -22.33 -0.88 -9.89
N GLN A 106 -23.36 -0.08 -10.17
CA GLN A 106 -24.73 -0.57 -10.30
C GLN A 106 -24.85 -1.63 -11.41
N GLU A 107 -24.21 -1.41 -12.55
CA GLU A 107 -24.20 -2.39 -13.66
C GLU A 107 -23.54 -3.73 -13.27
N GLN A 108 -22.54 -3.69 -12.39
CA GLN A 108 -21.86 -4.88 -11.89
C GLN A 108 -22.59 -5.55 -10.71
N MET A 109 -23.39 -4.80 -9.95
CA MET A 109 -24.18 -5.26 -8.81
C MET A 109 -25.55 -5.86 -9.19
N VAL A 110 -25.69 -6.37 -10.42
CA VAL A 110 -26.88 -7.09 -10.85
C VAL A 110 -26.59 -8.59 -10.82
N TYR A 111 -27.45 -9.35 -10.13
CA TYR A 111 -27.38 -10.80 -10.18
C TYR A 111 -27.72 -11.27 -11.59
N LYS A 112 -26.78 -11.99 -12.21
CA LYS A 112 -26.97 -12.63 -13.52
C LYS A 112 -26.48 -14.06 -13.42
N LYS A 113 -27.41 -15.01 -13.52
CA LYS A 113 -27.08 -16.43 -13.57
C LYS A 113 -26.37 -16.72 -14.90
N THR A 114 -25.08 -17.05 -14.83
CA THR A 114 -24.28 -17.45 -15.98
C THR A 114 -24.08 -18.96 -16.00
N ASN A 115 -23.83 -19.52 -17.18
CA ASN A 115 -23.52 -20.95 -17.33
C ASN A 115 -22.09 -21.28 -16.86
N PHE A 116 -21.20 -20.29 -16.87
CA PHE A 116 -19.81 -20.43 -16.47
C PHE A 116 -19.47 -19.46 -15.34
N SER A 117 -18.76 -19.97 -14.32
CA SER A 117 -18.31 -19.18 -13.16
C SER A 117 -17.35 -18.05 -13.55
N ASN A 118 -16.59 -18.21 -14.63
CA ASN A 118 -15.66 -17.17 -15.09
C ASN A 118 -16.37 -15.92 -15.61
N ASP A 119 -17.60 -16.07 -16.11
CA ASP A 119 -18.40 -14.97 -16.65
C ASP A 119 -19.26 -14.29 -15.56
N ALA A 120 -19.31 -14.87 -14.36
CA ALA A 120 -20.08 -14.32 -13.25
C ALA A 120 -19.37 -13.11 -12.64
N SER A 121 -20.14 -12.03 -12.43
CA SER A 121 -19.64 -10.87 -11.69
C SER A 121 -19.27 -11.25 -10.25
N ALA A 122 -18.41 -10.46 -9.62
CA ALA A 122 -18.07 -10.65 -8.20
C ALA A 122 -19.32 -10.66 -7.31
N PHE A 123 -20.32 -9.84 -7.66
CA PHE A 123 -21.61 -9.80 -6.98
C PHE A 123 -22.38 -11.12 -7.12
N THR A 124 -22.54 -11.65 -8.34
CA THR A 124 -23.20 -12.95 -8.57
C THR A 124 -22.52 -14.06 -7.76
N LYS A 125 -21.19 -14.11 -7.77
CA LYS A 125 -20.42 -15.11 -7.01
C LYS A 125 -20.66 -15.02 -5.51
N ALA A 126 -20.69 -13.80 -4.96
CA ALA A 126 -20.96 -13.58 -3.55
C ALA A 126 -22.39 -14.05 -3.19
N VAL A 127 -23.38 -13.70 -4.01
CA VAL A 127 -24.77 -14.13 -3.83
C VAL A 127 -24.89 -15.66 -3.89
N ASP A 128 -24.32 -16.29 -4.92
CA ASP A 128 -24.35 -17.75 -5.06
C ASP A 128 -23.67 -18.46 -3.88
N SER A 129 -22.55 -17.91 -3.38
CA SER A 129 -21.87 -18.42 -2.19
C SER A 129 -22.80 -18.41 -0.97
N VAL A 130 -23.40 -17.27 -0.65
CA VAL A 130 -24.31 -17.13 0.50
C VAL A 130 -25.53 -18.05 0.37
N ILE A 131 -26.13 -18.11 -0.83
CA ILE A 131 -27.28 -18.98 -1.08
C ILE A 131 -26.87 -20.45 -0.92
N SER A 132 -25.74 -20.87 -1.48
CA SER A 132 -25.29 -22.26 -1.39
C SER A 132 -25.02 -22.69 0.06
N GLU A 133 -24.44 -21.81 0.87
CA GLU A 133 -24.21 -22.05 2.30
C GLU A 133 -25.55 -22.25 3.04
N ASN A 134 -26.50 -21.34 2.84
CA ASN A 134 -27.82 -21.42 3.45
C ASN A 134 -28.61 -22.67 3.01
N VAL A 135 -28.57 -23.01 1.72
CA VAL A 135 -29.25 -24.20 1.18
C VAL A 135 -28.62 -25.48 1.73
N ASN A 136 -27.30 -25.53 1.87
CA ASN A 136 -26.61 -26.68 2.46
C ASN A 136 -26.96 -26.85 3.94
N ALA A 137 -26.99 -25.75 4.70
CA ALA A 137 -27.42 -25.77 6.10
C ALA A 137 -28.87 -26.27 6.22
N PHE A 138 -29.79 -25.72 5.41
CA PHE A 138 -31.18 -26.15 5.35
C PHE A 138 -31.31 -27.64 5.00
N LYS A 139 -30.57 -28.11 3.99
CA LYS A 139 -30.59 -29.53 3.57
C LYS A 139 -30.20 -30.47 4.72
N VAL A 140 -29.19 -30.09 5.51
CA VAL A 140 -28.75 -30.88 6.67
C VAL A 140 -29.84 -30.93 7.75
N GLU A 141 -30.42 -29.77 8.10
CA GLU A 141 -31.48 -29.71 9.11
C GLU A 141 -32.75 -30.44 8.67
N PHE A 142 -33.17 -30.20 7.44
CA PHE A 142 -34.32 -30.86 6.84
C PHE A 142 -34.13 -32.38 6.80
N GLY A 143 -32.95 -32.85 6.38
CA GLY A 143 -32.63 -34.28 6.39
C GLY A 143 -32.71 -34.91 7.78
N LYS A 144 -32.27 -34.21 8.84
CA LYS A 144 -32.43 -34.67 10.22
C LYS A 144 -33.89 -34.77 10.63
N GLN A 145 -34.70 -33.76 10.31
CA GLN A 145 -36.13 -33.75 10.63
C GLN A 145 -36.88 -34.87 9.91
N VAL A 146 -36.64 -35.04 8.61
CA VAL A 146 -37.28 -36.10 7.81
C VAL A 146 -36.87 -37.48 8.32
N ASN A 147 -35.58 -37.71 8.60
CA ASN A 147 -35.14 -39.00 9.16
C ASN A 147 -35.77 -39.26 10.54
N ALA A 148 -35.82 -38.27 11.42
CA ALA A 148 -36.44 -38.42 12.74
C ALA A 148 -37.94 -38.74 12.63
N GLN A 149 -38.67 -38.05 11.75
CA GLN A 149 -40.08 -38.31 11.49
C GLN A 149 -40.29 -39.70 10.87
N PHE A 150 -39.46 -40.09 9.91
CA PHE A 150 -39.53 -41.40 9.28
C PHE A 150 -39.28 -42.53 10.30
N VAL A 151 -38.25 -42.41 11.15
CA VAL A 151 -37.97 -43.38 12.21
C VAL A 151 -39.13 -43.45 13.21
N ALA A 152 -39.69 -42.30 13.62
CA ALA A 152 -40.84 -42.28 14.53
C ALA A 152 -42.06 -42.98 13.92
N GLN A 153 -42.38 -42.71 12.65
CA GLN A 153 -43.48 -43.35 11.93
C GLN A 153 -43.22 -44.86 11.74
N ALA A 154 -41.99 -45.26 11.39
CA ALA A 154 -41.61 -46.66 11.24
C ALA A 154 -41.72 -47.43 12.57
N MET A 155 -41.30 -46.81 13.69
CA MET A 155 -41.43 -47.39 15.03
C MET A 155 -42.88 -47.49 15.48
N GLN A 156 -43.71 -46.48 15.22
CA GLN A 156 -45.15 -46.53 15.48
C GLN A 156 -45.83 -47.63 14.66
N TYR A 157 -45.48 -47.74 13.38
CA TYR A 157 -45.99 -48.80 12.51
C TYR A 157 -45.57 -50.18 13.02
N ALA A 158 -44.29 -50.39 13.34
CA ALA A 158 -43.79 -51.64 13.89
C ALA A 158 -44.45 -52.01 15.23
N ALA A 159 -44.64 -51.04 16.12
CA ALA A 159 -45.36 -51.23 17.38
C ALA A 159 -46.82 -51.64 17.14
N SER A 160 -47.50 -51.00 16.19
CA SER A 160 -48.88 -51.32 15.83
C SER A 160 -49.03 -52.71 15.20
N GLU A 161 -48.07 -53.14 14.38
CA GLU A 161 -48.07 -54.48 13.78
C GLU A 161 -47.73 -55.56 14.81
N MET A 162 -46.80 -55.29 15.72
CA MET A 162 -46.51 -56.21 16.83
C MET A 162 -47.70 -56.34 17.79
N SER A 163 -48.38 -55.23 18.14
CA SER A 163 -49.55 -55.28 19.02
C SER A 163 -50.72 -56.07 18.40
N LYS A 164 -50.92 -55.94 17.08
CA LYS A 164 -51.87 -56.77 16.32
C LYS A 164 -51.48 -58.26 16.35
N ARG A 165 -50.21 -58.59 16.10
CA ARG A 165 -49.73 -59.99 16.05
C ARG A 165 -49.72 -60.67 17.42
N LEU A 166 -49.48 -59.93 18.49
CA LEU A 166 -49.50 -60.43 19.86
C LEU A 166 -50.92 -60.54 20.44
N GLY A 167 -51.95 -60.11 19.71
CA GLY A 167 -53.35 -60.15 20.16
C GLY A 167 -53.66 -59.20 21.32
N ILE A 168 -52.79 -58.21 21.57
CA ILE A 168 -52.95 -57.21 22.64
C ILE A 168 -53.74 -56.00 22.11
N GLY A 169 -53.78 -55.80 20.79
CA GLY A 169 -54.59 -54.76 20.16
C GLY A 169 -56.05 -55.20 19.95
N LYS A 170 -56.98 -54.62 20.70
CA LYS A 170 -58.33 -54.32 20.20
C LYS A 170 -58.29 -52.99 19.46
#